data_AF-A0A2V9VYB6-F1
#
_entry.id   AF-A0A2V9VYB6-F1
#
_cell.length_a   1.000
_cell.length_b   1.000
_cell.length_c   1.000
_cell.angle_alpha   90.00
_cell.angle_beta   90.00
_cell.angle_gamma   90.00
#
_symmetry.space_group_name_H-M   'P 1'
#
loop_
_entity.id
_entity.type
_entity.pdbx_description
1 polymer ?
#
loop_
_entity_poly.entity_id
_entity_poly.type
_entity_poly.pdbx_seq_one_letter_code
_entity_poly.pdbx_strand_id
1 'polypeptide(L)'
;MVLVCATAVWLPAQSDSEASTKSKIVALEKLWNQAYKSGDIKALDSILDDGIVLVNDDGSVQTKAEFLASVKSSAPQASAQQQQVAPEAFVVRVYGDVAVATGVMRV
;
A
#
# COMPACT_ATOMS: atom_id res chain seq x y z
N MET A 1 34.71 44.75 -14.35
CA MET A 1 33.36 44.20 -14.15
C MET A 1 32.97 43.37 -15.35
N VAL A 2 32.85 42.05 -15.20
CA VAL A 2 31.69 41.26 -15.68
C VAL A 2 31.66 40.02 -14.77
N LEU A 3 30.68 39.94 -13.88
CA LEU A 3 30.40 38.77 -13.05
C LEU A 3 29.39 37.91 -13.83
N VAL A 4 29.82 36.77 -14.37
CA VAL A 4 28.93 35.81 -15.03
C VAL A 4 28.41 34.85 -13.96
N CYS A 5 27.19 35.11 -13.47
CA CYS A 5 26.47 34.19 -12.60
C CYS A 5 25.98 33.01 -13.44
N ALA A 6 26.67 31.88 -13.38
CA ALA A 6 26.16 30.61 -13.89
C ALA A 6 24.98 30.17 -13.00
N THR A 7 23.76 30.45 -13.43
CA THR A 7 22.56 29.88 -12.81
C THR A 7 22.52 28.40 -13.17
N ALA A 8 22.92 27.54 -12.23
CA ALA A 8 22.64 26.11 -12.31
C ALA A 8 21.12 25.94 -12.32
N VAL A 9 20.57 25.53 -13.46
CA VAL A 9 19.16 25.14 -13.56
C VAL A 9 19.04 23.83 -12.79
N TRP A 10 18.53 23.89 -11.56
CA TRP A 10 18.06 22.71 -10.84
C TRP A 10 16.83 22.17 -11.57
N LEU A 11 17.02 21.10 -12.34
CA LEU A 11 15.92 20.25 -12.78
C LEU A 11 15.40 19.49 -11.54
N PRO A 12 14.11 19.60 -11.19
CA PRO A 12 13.57 18.89 -10.04
C PRO A 12 13.65 17.38 -10.27
N ALA A 13 14.45 16.67 -9.47
CA ALA A 13 14.55 15.21 -9.40
C ALA A 13 13.26 14.53 -8.89
N GLN A 14 12.15 15.26 -8.79
CA GLN A 14 10.92 14.85 -8.13
C GLN A 14 10.11 13.87 -8.99
N SER A 15 10.13 13.99 -10.33
CA SER A 15 9.33 13.15 -11.23
C SER A 15 9.72 11.67 -11.20
N ASP A 16 11.03 11.37 -11.17
CA ASP A 16 11.52 9.99 -11.14
C ASP A 16 11.28 9.34 -9.77
N SER A 17 11.33 10.15 -8.69
CA SER A 17 10.98 9.70 -7.34
C SER A 17 9.50 9.39 -7.17
N GLU A 18 8.60 10.15 -7.81
CA GLU A 18 7.15 9.91 -7.71
C GLU A 18 6.72 8.66 -8.49
N ALA A 19 7.23 8.48 -9.71
CA ALA A 19 6.92 7.31 -10.53
C ALA A 19 7.45 6.00 -9.89
N SER A 20 8.65 6.05 -9.31
CA SER A 20 9.22 4.91 -8.58
C SER A 20 8.46 4.63 -7.27
N THR A 21 8.06 5.67 -6.52
CA THR A 21 7.22 5.53 -5.32
C THR A 21 5.88 4.91 -5.67
N LYS A 22 5.20 5.40 -6.71
CA LYS A 22 3.95 4.82 -7.22
C LYS A 22 4.11 3.34 -7.55
N SER A 23 5.18 2.96 -8.23
CA SER A 23 5.45 1.58 -8.60
C SER A 23 5.66 0.68 -7.36
N LYS A 24 6.36 1.19 -6.34
CA LYS A 24 6.55 0.49 -5.05
C LYS A 24 5.22 0.28 -4.32
N ILE A 25 4.37 1.31 -4.24
CA ILE A 25 3.06 1.20 -3.59
C ILE A 25 2.18 0.18 -4.29
N VAL A 26 2.15 0.17 -5.64
CA VAL A 26 1.43 -0.85 -6.40
C VAL A 26 1.95 -2.26 -6.12
N ALA A 27 3.27 -2.43 -5.94
CA ALA A 27 3.84 -3.73 -5.59
C ALA A 27 3.45 -4.17 -4.17
N LEU A 28 3.44 -3.25 -3.19
CA LEU A 28 3.00 -3.51 -1.82
C LEU A 28 1.52 -3.91 -1.77
N GLU A 29 0.66 -3.21 -2.51
CA GLU A 29 -0.77 -3.56 -2.62
C GLU A 29 -1.00 -4.96 -3.21
N LYS A 30 -0.21 -5.34 -4.22
CA LYS A 30 -0.28 -6.70 -4.78
C LYS A 30 0.17 -7.75 -3.76
N LEU A 31 1.25 -7.48 -3.03
CA LEU A 31 1.75 -8.36 -1.98
C LEU A 31 0.72 -8.50 -0.85
N TRP A 32 0.13 -7.39 -0.40
CA TRP A 32 -0.97 -7.36 0.57
C TRP A 32 -2.10 -8.30 0.16
N ASN A 33 -2.65 -8.11 -1.05
CA ASN A 33 -3.78 -8.90 -1.55
C ASN A 33 -3.43 -10.39 -1.64
N GLN A 34 -2.25 -10.72 -2.15
CA GLN A 34 -1.81 -12.11 -2.26
C GLN A 34 -1.63 -12.76 -0.89
N ALA A 35 -0.95 -12.06 0.04
CA ALA A 35 -0.68 -12.57 1.37
C ALA A 35 -1.97 -12.73 2.19
N TYR A 36 -2.89 -11.78 2.11
CA TYR A 36 -4.21 -11.88 2.71
C TYR A 36 -4.98 -13.09 2.16
N LYS A 37 -4.97 -13.27 0.84
CA LYS A 37 -5.62 -14.41 0.17
C LYS A 37 -5.05 -15.76 0.64
N SER A 38 -3.73 -15.87 0.72
CA SER A 38 -3.07 -17.11 1.14
C SER A 38 -2.98 -17.31 2.65
N GLY A 39 -3.47 -16.36 3.46
CA GLY A 39 -3.29 -16.38 4.91
C GLY A 39 -1.82 -16.27 5.36
N ASP A 40 -0.94 -15.67 4.52
CA ASP A 40 0.48 -15.50 4.84
C ASP A 40 0.68 -14.32 5.80
N ILE A 41 0.47 -14.60 7.08
CA ILE A 41 0.62 -13.61 8.16
C ILE A 41 2.04 -13.05 8.27
N LYS A 42 3.07 -13.78 7.81
CA LYS A 42 4.45 -13.31 7.88
C LYS A 42 4.72 -12.26 6.82
N ALA A 43 4.21 -12.46 5.60
CA ALA A 43 4.28 -11.45 4.56
C ALA A 43 3.51 -10.18 4.96
N LEU A 44 2.31 -10.32 5.51
CA LEU A 44 1.52 -9.17 6.02
C LEU A 44 2.26 -8.43 7.14
N ASP A 45 2.80 -9.15 8.12
CA ASP A 45 3.57 -8.56 9.23
C ASP A 45 4.76 -7.73 8.75
N SER A 46 5.43 -8.17 7.67
CA SER A 46 6.63 -7.50 7.13
C SER A 46 6.37 -6.18 6.41
N ILE A 47 5.13 -5.92 5.97
CA ILE A 47 4.78 -4.72 5.21
C ILE A 47 3.91 -3.73 5.99
N LEU A 48 3.38 -4.15 7.14
CA LEU A 48 2.59 -3.29 8.00
C LEU A 48 3.43 -2.67 9.10
N ASP A 49 3.32 -1.36 9.24
CA ASP A 49 3.81 -0.65 10.41
C ASP A 49 3.03 -1.04 11.67
N ASP A 50 3.68 -1.06 12.83
CA ASP A 50 3.02 -1.43 14.10
C ASP A 50 1.93 -0.43 14.53
N GLY A 51 2.00 0.83 14.05
CA GLY A 51 1.01 1.87 14.28
C GLY A 51 -0.16 1.88 13.28
N ILE A 52 -0.28 0.90 12.39
CA ILE A 52 -1.38 0.88 11.42
C ILE A 52 -2.75 0.76 12.08
N VAL A 53 -3.70 1.52 11.54
CA VAL A 53 -5.13 1.47 11.89
C VAL A 53 -5.90 0.88 10.71
N LEU A 54 -6.45 -0.32 10.90
CA LEU A 54 -7.25 -0.99 9.86
C LEU A 54 -8.73 -0.78 10.16
N VAL A 55 -9.47 -0.25 9.19
CA VAL A 55 -10.91 -0.03 9.30
C VAL A 55 -11.61 -0.99 8.35
N ASN A 56 -12.50 -1.82 8.88
CA ASN A 56 -13.29 -2.78 8.11
C ASN A 56 -14.52 -2.10 7.46
N ASP A 57 -15.19 -2.83 6.58
CA ASP A 57 -16.40 -2.37 5.89
C ASP A 57 -17.60 -2.13 6.82
N ASP A 58 -17.63 -2.80 7.98
CA ASP A 58 -18.59 -2.56 9.07
C ASP A 58 -18.22 -1.39 9.99
N GLY A 59 -17.10 -0.71 9.74
CA GLY A 59 -16.58 0.40 10.53
C GLY A 59 -15.83 -0.01 11.80
N SER A 60 -15.66 -1.30 12.08
CA SER A 60 -14.79 -1.77 13.17
C SER A 60 -13.33 -1.44 12.88
N VAL A 61 -12.57 -1.17 13.94
CA VAL A 61 -11.16 -0.82 13.87
C VAL A 61 -10.33 -1.92 14.49
N GLN A 62 -9.22 -2.27 13.84
CA GLN A 62 -8.28 -3.29 14.29
C GLN A 62 -6.85 -2.74 14.33
N THR A 63 -6.12 -3.17 15.36
CA THR A 63 -4.66 -3.11 15.41
C THR A 63 -4.04 -4.14 14.46
N LYS A 64 -2.75 -3.99 14.16
CA LYS A 64 -1.97 -4.99 13.42
C LYS A 64 -2.09 -6.39 14.04
N ALA A 65 -1.97 -6.50 15.36
CA ALA A 65 -2.01 -7.79 16.06
C ALA A 65 -3.38 -8.48 15.92
N GLU A 66 -4.48 -7.73 16.06
CA GLU A 66 -5.85 -8.24 15.91
C GLU A 66 -6.12 -8.67 14.46
N PHE A 67 -5.67 -7.88 13.48
CA PHE A 67 -5.79 -8.22 12.07
C PHE A 67 -5.03 -9.50 11.71
N LEU A 68 -3.76 -9.63 12.13
CA LEU A 68 -2.98 -10.85 11.85
C LEU A 68 -3.59 -12.10 12.51
N ALA A 69 -4.16 -11.95 13.71
CA ALA A 69 -4.89 -13.01 14.37
C ALA A 69 -6.16 -13.42 13.61
N SER A 70 -6.91 -12.44 13.08
CA SER A 70 -8.13 -12.68 12.30
C SER A 70 -7.82 -13.44 10.99
N VAL A 71 -6.77 -13.03 10.26
CA VAL A 71 -6.29 -13.71 9.04
C VAL A 71 -5.89 -15.15 9.34
N LYS A 72 -5.15 -15.39 10.43
CA LYS A 72 -4.75 -16.74 10.83
C LYS A 72 -5.96 -17.64 11.13
N SER A 73 -7.00 -17.09 11.75
CA SER A 73 -8.21 -17.81 12.11
C SER A 73 -9.09 -18.14 10.89
N SER A 74 -9.08 -17.29 9.87
CA SER A 74 -9.89 -17.43 8.66
C SER A 74 -9.20 -18.21 7.54
N ALA A 75 -7.88 -18.38 7.59
CA ALA A 75 -7.10 -19.14 6.59
C ALA A 75 -7.66 -20.55 6.27
N PRO A 76 -8.17 -21.35 7.22
CA PRO A 76 -8.77 -22.65 6.91
C PRO A 76 -10.09 -22.58 6.11
N GLN A 77 -10.73 -21.41 6.05
CA GLN A 77 -12.02 -21.16 5.37
C GLN A 77 -11.84 -20.35 4.06
N ALA A 78 -10.60 -20.08 3.65
CA ALA A 78 -10.25 -19.14 2.58
C ALA A 78 -10.73 -19.56 1.16
N SER A 79 -11.38 -20.71 0.99
CA SER A 79 -11.78 -21.21 -0.33
C SER A 79 -12.99 -20.52 -0.96
N ALA A 80 -13.72 -19.62 -0.27
CA ALA A 80 -15.01 -19.14 -0.79
C ALA A 80 -15.36 -17.65 -0.65
N GLN A 81 -14.67 -16.83 0.15
CA GLN A 81 -15.21 -15.49 0.53
C GLN A 81 -14.21 -14.32 0.53
N GLN A 82 -13.00 -14.49 0.02
CA GLN A 82 -12.04 -13.38 0.02
C GLN A 82 -12.38 -12.41 -1.13
N GLN A 83 -13.10 -11.34 -0.78
CA GLN A 83 -13.26 -10.12 -1.58
C GLN A 83 -11.88 -9.71 -2.09
N GLN A 84 -11.73 -9.65 -3.41
CA GLN A 84 -10.48 -9.22 -4.03
C GLN A 84 -10.60 -7.73 -4.36
N VAL A 85 -9.60 -6.95 -3.96
CA VAL A 85 -9.35 -5.69 -4.67
C VAL A 85 -8.84 -6.08 -6.05
N ALA A 86 -9.57 -5.72 -7.10
CA ALA A 86 -9.10 -5.97 -8.46
C ALA A 86 -7.79 -5.17 -8.67
N PRO A 87 -6.66 -5.81 -8.97
CA PRO A 87 -5.35 -5.13 -9.07
C PRO A 87 -5.33 -4.00 -10.11
N GLU A 88 -6.23 -4.07 -11.09
CA GLU A 88 -6.41 -3.07 -12.15
C GLU A 88 -7.06 -1.74 -11.70
N ALA A 89 -7.49 -1.59 -10.44
CA ALA A 89 -8.23 -0.41 -9.98
C ALA A 89 -7.47 0.55 -9.04
N PHE A 90 -6.16 0.38 -8.82
CA PHE A 90 -5.43 1.25 -7.90
C PHE A 90 -5.04 2.59 -8.53
N VAL A 91 -5.62 3.67 -8.01
CA VAL A 91 -5.11 5.03 -8.21
C VAL A 91 -4.19 5.36 -7.06
N VAL A 92 -2.91 5.59 -7.35
CA VAL A 92 -1.91 6.04 -6.37
C VAL A 92 -1.59 7.51 -6.60
N ARG A 93 -1.70 8.31 -5.54
CA ARG A 93 -1.28 9.72 -5.51
C ARG A 93 -0.18 9.90 -4.47
N VAL A 94 0.92 10.53 -4.85
CA VAL A 94 2.09 10.76 -3.98
C VAL A 94 2.09 12.21 -3.50
N TYR A 95 2.35 12.39 -2.21
CA TYR A 95 2.39 13.66 -1.49
C TYR A 95 3.63 13.67 -0.60
N GLY A 96 4.77 14.09 -1.14
CA GLY A 96 6.05 14.03 -0.43
C GLY A 96 6.44 12.57 -0.13
N ASP A 97 6.54 12.22 1.15
CA ASP A 97 6.84 10.88 1.65
C ASP A 97 5.59 10.01 1.87
N VAL A 98 4.39 10.58 1.68
CA VAL A 98 3.11 9.87 1.83
C VAL A 98 2.55 9.50 0.46
N ALA A 99 1.97 8.31 0.34
CA ALA A 99 1.19 7.92 -0.83
C ALA A 99 -0.21 7.44 -0.40
N VAL A 100 -1.22 7.83 -1.16
CA VAL A 100 -2.60 7.38 -0.99
C VAL A 100 -2.93 6.45 -2.16
N ALA A 101 -3.23 5.19 -1.85
CA ALA A 101 -3.75 4.22 -2.79
C ALA A 101 -5.27 4.07 -2.60
N THR A 102 -6.04 4.16 -3.68
CA THR A 102 -7.48 3.91 -3.67
C THR A 102 -7.81 2.85 -4.71
N GLY A 103 -8.58 1.84 -4.33
CA GLY A 103 -9.06 0.77 -5.21
C GLY A 103 -10.54 0.47 -5.01
N VAL A 104 -11.12 -0.31 -5.90
CA VAL A 104 -12.51 -0.81 -5.79
C VAL A 104 -12.46 -2.31 -5.53
N MET A 105 -13.04 -2.74 -4.40
CA MET A 105 -13.28 -4.15 -4.12
C MET A 105 -14.54 -4.61 -4.85
N ARG A 106 -14.47 -5.79 -5.47
CA ARG A 106 -15.66 -6.46 -5.98
C ARG A 106 -16.10 -7.50 -4.95
N VAL A 107 -17.37 -7.42 -4.59
CA VAL A 107 -18.08 -8.32 -3.66
C VAL A 107 -18.97 -9.27 -4.43
#